data_AF-A0A7W1PCD1-F1
#
_entry.id   AF-A0A7W1PCD1-F1
#
_cell.length_a   1.000
_cell.length_b   1.000
_cell.length_c   1.000
_cell.angle_alpha   90.00
_cell.angle_beta   90.00
_cell.angle_gamma   90.00
#
_symmetry.space_group_name_H-M   'P 1'
#
loop_
_entity.id
_entity.type
_entity.pdbx_description
1 polymer ?
#
loop_
_entity_poly.entity_id
_entity_poly.type
_entity_poly.pdbx_seq_one_letter_code
_entity_poly.pdbx_strand_id
1 'polypeptide(L)'
;MKSTERHKLKENEFAKSVARARHVMETRTRDIAMIGVVVVAVLALVGGYSWWRHSQNARANTALASALAVYEAPVVQPVTPEPGSPMPVPQAGTFQTEQAKLEAALPRFLEAAERFPSTQGGVTARFHAAGILAALGRYEEAEQRYQETVDHAGAGSIYGRTGRLGLAHVQVAQDKFDNAIAVYTELTRDGGSPIPLDGVLMQLGRAHAKAGNREEAARTFSRIVDEFPLSVYAADARREMEEARKG
;
A
#
# COMPACT_ATOMS: atom_id res chain seq x y z
N MET A 1 -15.76 -70.00 -33.20
CA MET A 1 -15.58 -69.32 -31.90
C MET A 1 -14.98 -67.95 -32.16
N LYS A 2 -15.62 -66.80 -31.85
CA LYS A 2 -14.93 -65.49 -31.59
C LYS A 2 -15.77 -64.19 -31.46
N SER A 3 -17.09 -64.16 -31.66
CA SER A 3 -17.86 -62.90 -31.49
C SER A 3 -18.68 -62.83 -30.20
N THR A 4 -19.39 -63.92 -29.86
CA THR A 4 -20.30 -63.98 -28.70
C THR A 4 -19.60 -63.95 -27.33
N GLU A 5 -18.36 -64.43 -27.24
CA GLU A 5 -17.58 -64.38 -25.98
C GLU A 5 -17.06 -62.96 -25.66
N ARG A 6 -16.71 -62.17 -26.68
CA ARG A 6 -16.21 -60.79 -26.48
C ARG A 6 -17.29 -59.83 -25.99
N HIS A 7 -18.54 -60.06 -26.38
CA HIS A 7 -19.65 -59.22 -25.93
C HIS A 7 -20.02 -59.51 -24.47
N LYS A 8 -20.02 -60.79 -24.07
CA LYS A 8 -20.26 -61.20 -22.68
C LYS A 8 -19.16 -60.72 -21.71
N LEU A 9 -17.93 -60.54 -22.17
CA LEU A 9 -16.83 -59.97 -21.37
C LEU A 9 -17.02 -58.47 -21.10
N LYS A 10 -17.48 -57.69 -22.08
CA LYS A 10 -17.75 -56.25 -21.90
C LYS A 10 -18.94 -55.99 -20.98
N GLU A 11 -19.98 -56.81 -21.08
CA GLU A 11 -21.17 -56.73 -20.23
C GLU A 11 -20.84 -57.10 -18.77
N ASN A 12 -19.94 -58.07 -18.56
CA ASN A 12 -19.44 -58.43 -17.24
C ASN A 12 -18.54 -57.38 -16.60
N GLU A 13 -17.73 -56.64 -17.38
CA GLU A 13 -16.89 -55.56 -16.84
C GLU A 13 -17.73 -54.38 -16.36
N PHE A 14 -18.76 -53.99 -17.12
CA PHE A 14 -19.69 -52.94 -16.72
C PHE A 14 -20.56 -53.37 -15.53
N ALA A 15 -21.05 -54.62 -15.52
CA ALA A 15 -21.77 -55.16 -14.37
C ALA A 15 -20.87 -55.24 -13.12
N LYS A 16 -19.59 -55.60 -13.27
CA LYS A 16 -18.61 -55.63 -12.17
C LYS A 16 -18.22 -54.25 -11.69
N SER A 17 -18.16 -53.23 -12.55
CA SER A 17 -17.88 -51.85 -12.15
C SER A 17 -19.08 -51.22 -11.45
N VAL A 18 -20.30 -51.47 -11.92
CA VAL A 18 -21.55 -51.04 -11.26
C VAL A 18 -21.75 -51.78 -9.93
N ALA A 19 -21.44 -53.07 -9.86
CA ALA A 19 -21.49 -53.83 -8.60
C ALA A 19 -20.41 -53.37 -7.59
N ARG A 20 -19.18 -53.05 -8.04
CA ARG A 20 -18.14 -52.45 -7.18
C ARG A 20 -18.54 -51.05 -6.70
N ALA A 21 -19.16 -50.25 -7.56
CA ALA A 21 -19.68 -48.92 -7.21
C ALA A 21 -20.80 -49.02 -6.16
N ARG A 22 -21.73 -49.98 -6.30
CA ARG A 22 -22.78 -50.25 -5.30
C ARG A 22 -22.22 -50.72 -3.96
N HIS A 23 -21.25 -51.62 -3.98
CA HIS A 23 -20.68 -52.18 -2.75
C HIS A 23 -19.79 -51.17 -2.00
N VAL A 24 -19.13 -50.24 -2.70
CA VAL A 24 -18.40 -49.10 -2.08
C VAL A 24 -19.37 -48.03 -1.57
N MET A 25 -20.49 -47.80 -2.27
CA MET A 25 -21.56 -46.92 -1.79
C MET A 25 -22.17 -47.45 -0.49
N GLU A 26 -22.57 -48.72 -0.41
CA GLU A 26 -23.28 -49.24 0.78
C GLU A 26 -22.43 -49.23 2.05
N THR A 27 -21.12 -49.51 1.97
CA THR A 27 -20.26 -49.57 3.17
C THR A 27 -19.67 -48.21 3.59
N ARG A 28 -19.64 -47.20 2.68
CA ARG A 28 -19.09 -45.85 2.97
C ARG A 28 -20.07 -44.70 2.70
N THR A 29 -21.37 -44.95 2.52
CA THR A 29 -22.39 -43.89 2.36
C THR A 29 -22.30 -42.84 3.46
N ARG A 30 -22.13 -43.25 4.72
CA ARG A 30 -21.96 -42.34 5.86
C ARG A 30 -20.69 -41.49 5.75
N ASP A 31 -19.58 -42.07 5.31
CA ASP A 31 -18.31 -41.34 5.15
C ASP A 31 -18.39 -40.35 3.98
N ILE A 32 -18.98 -40.75 2.85
CA ILE A 32 -19.19 -39.88 1.68
C ILE A 32 -20.17 -38.75 2.02
N ALA A 33 -21.24 -39.05 2.77
CA ALA A 33 -22.18 -38.04 3.25
C ALA A 33 -21.50 -37.06 4.21
N MET A 34 -20.67 -37.54 5.15
CA MET A 34 -19.89 -36.67 6.04
C MET A 34 -18.91 -35.79 5.26
N ILE A 35 -18.19 -36.34 4.28
CA ILE A 35 -17.30 -35.57 3.40
C ILE A 35 -18.11 -34.51 2.64
N GLY A 36 -19.28 -34.86 2.10
CA GLY A 36 -20.16 -33.90 1.42
C GLY A 36 -20.62 -32.76 2.33
N VAL A 37 -21.03 -33.07 3.57
CA VAL A 37 -21.41 -32.06 4.57
C VAL A 37 -20.22 -31.16 4.93
N VAL A 38 -19.03 -31.72 5.13
CA VAL A 38 -17.81 -30.95 5.41
C VAL A 38 -17.48 -30.03 4.24
N VAL A 39 -17.57 -30.51 3.00
CA VAL A 39 -17.33 -29.69 1.80
C VAL A 39 -18.34 -28.54 1.71
N VAL A 40 -19.63 -28.79 1.91
CA VAL A 40 -20.66 -27.74 1.90
C VAL A 40 -20.42 -26.72 3.03
N ALA A 41 -20.05 -27.18 4.22
CA ALA A 41 -19.73 -26.28 5.34
C ALA A 41 -18.50 -25.41 5.04
N VAL A 42 -17.44 -25.97 4.45
CA VAL A 42 -16.26 -25.22 4.02
C VAL A 42 -16.62 -24.21 2.94
N LEU A 43 -17.41 -24.59 1.94
CA LEU A 43 -17.87 -23.67 0.88
C LEU A 43 -18.73 -22.53 1.44
N ALA A 44 -19.61 -22.81 2.40
CA ALA A 44 -20.42 -21.79 3.07
C ALA A 44 -19.55 -20.82 3.88
N LEU A 45 -18.53 -21.33 4.59
CA LEU A 45 -17.56 -20.50 5.32
C LEU A 45 -16.72 -19.63 4.38
N VAL A 46 -16.19 -20.20 3.30
CA VAL A 46 -15.40 -19.47 2.29
C VAL A 46 -16.27 -18.43 1.57
N GLY A 47 -17.48 -18.81 1.17
CA GLY A 47 -18.46 -17.93 0.54
C GLY A 47 -18.85 -16.77 1.46
N GLY A 48 -19.22 -17.08 2.71
CA GLY A 48 -19.53 -16.07 3.73
C GLY A 48 -18.36 -15.12 4.00
N TYR A 49 -17.13 -15.65 4.15
CA TYR A 49 -15.93 -14.83 4.34
C TYR A 49 -15.64 -13.95 3.13
N SER A 50 -15.75 -14.50 1.91
CA SER A 50 -15.53 -13.74 0.67
C SER A 50 -16.54 -12.61 0.51
N TRP A 51 -17.83 -12.84 0.79
CA TRP A 51 -18.88 -11.84 0.76
C TRP A 51 -18.69 -10.76 1.83
N TRP A 52 -18.37 -11.15 3.06
CA TRP A 52 -18.04 -10.21 4.13
C TRP A 52 -16.84 -9.34 3.77
N ARG A 53 -15.75 -9.94 3.25
CA ARG A 53 -14.55 -9.22 2.81
C ARG A 53 -14.85 -8.27 1.64
N HIS A 54 -15.69 -8.69 0.70
CA HIS A 54 -16.11 -7.85 -0.42
C HIS A 54 -16.94 -6.65 0.06
N SER A 55 -17.88 -6.88 0.99
CA SER A 55 -18.67 -5.81 1.61
C SER A 55 -17.78 -4.84 2.40
N GLN A 56 -16.81 -5.35 3.15
CA GLN A 56 -15.83 -4.53 3.88
C GLN A 56 -15.00 -3.66 2.93
N ASN A 57 -14.55 -4.21 1.80
CA ASN A 57 -13.82 -3.44 0.79
C ASN A 57 -14.67 -2.32 0.18
N ALA A 58 -15.95 -2.58 -0.11
CA ALA A 58 -16.85 -1.54 -0.64
C ALA A 58 -17.03 -0.38 0.35
N ARG A 59 -17.24 -0.70 1.63
CA ARG A 59 -17.36 0.31 2.70
C ARG A 59 -16.06 1.08 2.92
N ALA A 60 -14.91 0.40 2.87
CA ALA A 60 -13.61 1.03 2.94
C ALA A 60 -13.40 2.06 1.82
N ASN A 61 -13.76 1.69 0.59
CA ASN A 61 -13.65 2.59 -0.56
C ASN A 61 -14.56 3.82 -0.41
N THR A 62 -15.77 3.67 0.13
CA THR A 62 -16.66 4.81 0.38
C THR A 62 -16.12 5.75 1.47
N ALA A 63 -15.53 5.21 2.54
CA ALA A 63 -14.92 6.00 3.60
C ALA A 63 -13.64 6.72 3.11
N LEU A 64 -12.84 6.04 2.28
CA LEU A 64 -11.70 6.66 1.63
C LEU A 64 -12.13 7.79 0.69
N ALA A 65 -13.17 7.58 -0.12
CA ALA A 65 -13.67 8.59 -1.05
C ALA A 65 -14.16 9.87 -0.33
N SER A 66 -14.82 9.73 0.82
CA SER A 66 -15.25 10.89 1.61
C SER A 66 -14.08 11.64 2.24
N ALA A 67 -13.00 10.95 2.62
CA ALA A 67 -11.77 11.58 3.08
C ALA A 67 -11.04 12.32 1.95
N LEU A 68 -10.94 11.68 0.76
CA LEU A 68 -10.34 12.28 -0.43
C LEU A 68 -11.11 13.53 -0.89
N ALA A 69 -12.45 13.52 -0.83
CA ALA A 69 -13.25 14.69 -1.19
C ALA A 69 -12.90 15.94 -0.37
N VAL A 70 -12.50 15.76 0.89
CA VAL A 70 -12.03 16.87 1.73
C VAL A 70 -10.58 17.24 1.41
N TYR A 71 -9.73 16.24 1.16
CA TYR A 71 -8.32 16.44 0.84
C TYR A 71 -8.09 17.16 -0.51
N GLU A 72 -8.94 16.87 -1.50
CA GLU A 72 -8.88 17.45 -2.84
C GLU A 72 -9.70 18.74 -2.98
N ALA A 73 -10.38 19.16 -1.91
CA ALA A 73 -11.14 20.40 -1.89
C ALA A 73 -10.24 21.61 -2.22
N PRO A 74 -10.72 22.56 -3.04
CA PRO A 74 -9.90 23.69 -3.45
C PRO A 74 -9.63 24.62 -2.28
N VAL A 75 -8.41 25.17 -2.26
CA VAL A 75 -8.03 26.26 -1.36
C VAL A 75 -8.30 27.59 -2.06
N VAL A 76 -9.26 28.36 -1.55
CA VAL A 76 -9.65 29.66 -2.11
C VAL A 76 -9.24 30.74 -1.11
N GLN A 77 -8.30 31.60 -1.52
CA GLN A 77 -7.87 32.71 -0.69
C GLN A 77 -9.02 33.72 -0.55
N PRO A 78 -9.24 34.28 0.65
CA PRO A 78 -10.27 35.29 0.83
C PRO A 78 -9.86 36.54 0.06
N VAL A 79 -10.69 36.94 -0.92
CA VAL A 79 -10.52 38.22 -1.60
C VAL A 79 -10.82 39.33 -0.61
N THR A 80 -9.91 40.29 -0.45
CA THR A 80 -10.18 41.50 0.35
C THR A 80 -11.31 42.26 -0.35
N PRO A 81 -12.50 42.40 0.26
CA PRO A 81 -13.59 43.12 -0.37
C PRO A 81 -13.23 44.59 -0.54
N GLU A 82 -13.63 45.19 -1.67
CA GLU A 82 -13.49 46.63 -1.86
C GLU A 82 -14.28 47.39 -0.78
N PRO A 83 -13.79 48.57 -0.31
CA PRO A 83 -14.48 49.34 0.71
C PRO A 83 -15.95 49.61 0.35
N GLY A 84 -16.88 49.14 1.18
CA GLY A 84 -18.32 49.25 0.95
C GLY A 84 -18.99 48.05 0.26
N SER A 85 -18.22 47.03 -0.14
CA SER A 85 -18.75 45.78 -0.67
C SER A 85 -19.12 44.79 0.46
N PRO A 86 -20.14 43.93 0.26
CA PRO A 86 -20.44 42.87 1.21
C PRO A 86 -19.28 41.88 1.32
N MET A 87 -19.06 41.35 2.53
CA MET A 87 -18.03 40.34 2.79
C MET A 87 -18.28 39.10 1.92
N PRO A 88 -17.23 38.52 1.30
CA PRO A 88 -17.37 37.28 0.54
C PRO A 88 -17.88 36.15 1.44
N VAL A 89 -18.95 35.47 1.02
CA VAL A 89 -19.43 34.26 1.69
C VAL A 89 -18.47 33.10 1.38
N PRO A 90 -18.02 32.33 2.39
CA PRO A 90 -17.22 31.13 2.17
C PRO A 90 -17.95 30.17 1.22
N GLN A 91 -17.28 29.74 0.15
CA GLN A 91 -17.84 28.76 -0.77
C GLN A 91 -17.92 27.40 -0.05
N ALA A 92 -19.10 26.76 -0.09
CA ALA A 92 -19.27 25.45 0.53
C ALA A 92 -18.34 24.42 -0.13
N GLY A 93 -17.62 23.65 0.69
CA GLY A 93 -16.67 22.65 0.21
C GLY A 93 -15.29 23.22 -0.20
N THR A 94 -14.95 24.44 0.21
CA THR A 94 -13.61 25.01 0.02
C THR A 94 -12.92 25.31 1.34
N PHE A 95 -11.59 25.45 1.30
CA PHE A 95 -10.76 25.78 2.46
C PHE A 95 -10.02 27.09 2.26
N GLN A 96 -9.74 27.81 3.35
CA GLN A 96 -9.03 29.09 3.31
C GLN A 96 -7.50 28.91 3.20
N THR A 97 -6.98 27.82 3.78
CA THR A 97 -5.56 27.48 3.75
C THR A 97 -5.37 25.99 3.53
N GLU A 98 -4.21 25.60 2.98
CA GLU A 98 -3.84 24.19 2.84
C GLU A 98 -3.80 23.50 4.21
N GLN A 99 -3.27 24.17 5.23
CA GLN A 99 -3.24 23.64 6.59
C GLN A 99 -4.64 23.31 7.13
N ALA A 100 -5.62 24.21 6.99
CA ALA A 100 -6.99 23.98 7.43
C ALA A 100 -7.65 22.79 6.70
N LYS A 101 -7.35 22.63 5.40
CA LYS A 101 -7.80 21.48 4.61
C LYS A 101 -7.22 20.17 5.13
N LEU A 102 -5.91 20.15 5.37
CA LEU A 102 -5.20 18.97 5.88
C LEU A 102 -5.71 18.57 7.27
N GLU A 103 -5.90 19.53 8.18
CA GLU A 103 -6.48 19.30 9.51
C GLU A 103 -7.91 18.76 9.44
N ALA A 104 -8.72 19.21 8.49
CA ALA A 104 -10.08 18.71 8.28
C ALA A 104 -10.13 17.32 7.63
N ALA A 105 -9.17 17.00 6.76
CA ALA A 105 -9.09 15.71 6.07
C ALA A 105 -8.56 14.59 6.98
N LEU A 106 -7.57 14.89 7.82
CA LEU A 106 -6.89 13.92 8.68
C LEU A 106 -7.81 12.98 9.47
N PRO A 107 -8.80 13.46 10.25
CA PRO A 107 -9.64 12.56 11.05
C PRO A 107 -10.45 11.58 10.21
N ARG A 108 -10.84 11.96 8.97
CA ARG A 108 -11.58 11.08 8.05
C ARG A 108 -10.71 9.95 7.53
N PHE A 109 -9.45 10.24 7.20
CA PHE A 109 -8.49 9.21 6.82
C PHE A 109 -8.17 8.26 7.98
N LEU A 110 -7.98 8.81 9.19
CA LEU A 110 -7.75 7.98 10.38
C LEU A 110 -8.95 7.06 10.66
N GLU A 111 -10.18 7.58 10.59
CA GLU A 111 -11.39 6.75 10.77
C GLU A 111 -11.45 5.61 9.73
N ALA A 112 -11.21 5.92 8.45
CA ALA A 112 -11.20 4.91 7.38
C ALA A 112 -10.11 3.85 7.59
N ALA A 113 -8.92 4.27 8.05
CA ALA A 113 -7.80 3.38 8.35
C ALA A 113 -8.09 2.44 9.53
N GLU A 114 -8.69 2.95 10.61
CA GLU A 114 -9.00 2.18 11.82
C GLU A 114 -10.20 1.24 11.62
N ARG A 115 -11.20 1.66 10.84
CA ARG A 115 -12.40 0.85 10.61
C ARG A 115 -12.15 -0.30 9.63
N PHE A 116 -11.18 -0.16 8.73
CA PHE A 116 -10.90 -1.12 7.66
C PHE A 116 -9.40 -1.46 7.51
N PRO A 117 -8.70 -1.86 8.59
CA PRO A 117 -7.23 -1.82 8.67
C PRO A 117 -6.51 -2.70 7.64
N SER A 118 -7.11 -3.84 7.26
CA SER A 118 -6.53 -4.79 6.30
C SER A 118 -7.13 -4.73 4.89
N THR A 119 -8.01 -3.76 4.64
CA THR A 119 -8.55 -3.53 3.29
C THR A 119 -7.61 -2.61 2.51
N GLN A 120 -7.66 -2.66 1.18
CA GLN A 120 -6.89 -1.71 0.35
C GLN A 120 -7.28 -0.26 0.67
N GLY A 121 -8.57 0.04 0.80
CA GLY A 121 -9.05 1.38 1.15
C GLY A 121 -8.52 1.89 2.49
N GLY A 122 -8.46 1.02 3.51
CA GLY A 122 -7.89 1.39 4.82
C GLY A 122 -6.38 1.56 4.81
N VAL A 123 -5.65 0.74 4.04
CA VAL A 123 -4.20 0.92 3.81
C VAL A 123 -3.91 2.24 3.10
N THR A 124 -4.64 2.54 2.02
CA THR A 124 -4.53 3.82 1.31
C THR A 124 -4.85 4.99 2.24
N ALA A 125 -5.92 4.89 3.02
CA ALA A 125 -6.30 5.93 3.97
C ALA A 125 -5.20 6.17 5.02
N ARG A 126 -4.59 5.09 5.54
CA ARG A 126 -3.49 5.18 6.50
C ARG A 126 -2.25 5.85 5.89
N PHE A 127 -1.91 5.52 4.65
CA PHE A 127 -0.82 6.17 3.92
C PHE A 127 -1.05 7.68 3.76
N HIS A 128 -2.27 8.08 3.38
CA HIS A 128 -2.63 9.50 3.29
C HIS A 128 -2.60 10.20 4.65
N ALA A 129 -3.11 9.56 5.71
CA ALA A 129 -3.03 10.11 7.07
C ALA A 129 -1.57 10.36 7.49
N ALA A 130 -0.67 9.42 7.21
CA ALA A 130 0.76 9.57 7.49
C ALA A 130 1.38 10.76 6.72
N GLY A 131 1.05 10.90 5.43
CA GLY A 131 1.49 12.04 4.62
C GLY A 131 0.96 13.39 5.11
N ILE A 132 -0.30 13.43 5.55
CA ILE A 132 -0.91 14.63 6.13
C ILE A 132 -0.22 15.00 7.46
N LEU A 133 0.01 14.01 8.33
CA LEU A 133 0.73 14.23 9.59
C LEU A 133 2.12 14.80 9.34
N ALA A 134 2.85 14.25 8.36
CA ALA A 134 4.16 14.75 7.96
C ALA A 134 4.09 16.20 7.44
N ALA A 135 3.10 16.52 6.59
CA ALA A 135 2.90 17.87 6.05
C ALA A 135 2.52 18.90 7.14
N LEU A 136 1.87 18.44 8.22
CA LEU A 136 1.55 19.25 9.40
C LEU A 136 2.72 19.31 10.41
N GLY A 137 3.88 18.72 10.10
CA GLY A 137 5.04 18.69 10.99
C GLY A 137 4.92 17.73 12.18
N ARG A 138 3.89 16.89 12.21
CA ARG A 138 3.64 15.89 13.27
C ARG A 138 4.42 14.60 12.95
N TYR A 139 5.74 14.70 12.98
CA TYR A 139 6.62 13.66 12.43
C TYR A 139 6.59 12.34 13.19
N GLU A 140 6.49 12.36 14.53
CA GLU A 140 6.41 11.15 15.35
C GLU A 140 5.14 10.34 15.02
N GLU A 141 4.00 11.02 14.88
CA GLU A 141 2.74 10.38 14.51
C GLU A 141 2.78 9.90 13.05
N ALA A 142 3.40 10.67 12.16
CA ALA A 142 3.59 10.27 10.77
C ALA A 142 4.45 9.00 10.65
N GLU A 143 5.54 8.91 11.42
CA GLU A 143 6.41 7.73 11.49
C GLU A 143 5.61 6.49 11.90
N GLN A 144 4.81 6.58 12.97
CA GLN A 144 3.95 5.49 13.40
C GLN A 144 2.99 5.04 12.29
N ARG A 145 2.30 5.99 11.62
CA ARG A 145 1.31 5.67 10.59
C ARG A 145 1.94 5.14 9.30
N TYR A 146 3.14 5.58 8.94
CA TYR A 146 3.89 4.97 7.85
C TYR A 146 4.31 3.55 8.18
N GLN A 147 4.81 3.28 9.39
CA GLN A 147 5.18 1.93 9.81
C GLN A 147 3.97 0.97 9.74
N GLU A 148 2.83 1.37 10.32
CA GLU A 148 1.59 0.58 10.23
C GLU A 148 1.13 0.37 8.79
N THR A 149 1.36 1.35 7.89
CA THR A 149 1.07 1.18 6.45
C THR A 149 1.93 0.07 5.85
N VAL A 150 3.23 0.06 6.16
CA VAL A 150 4.15 -0.99 5.68
C VAL A 150 3.73 -2.37 6.20
N ASP A 151 3.36 -2.46 7.48
CA ASP A 151 2.95 -3.69 8.13
C ASP A 151 1.65 -4.27 7.54
N HIS A 152 0.66 -3.42 7.27
CA HIS A 152 -0.64 -3.85 6.74
C HIS A 152 -0.66 -4.05 5.22
N ALA A 153 0.12 -3.27 4.46
CA ALA A 153 0.17 -3.39 3.00
C ALA A 153 1.07 -4.55 2.55
N GLY A 154 2.07 -4.89 3.36
CA GLY A 154 3.14 -5.82 3.00
C GLY A 154 4.27 -5.15 2.20
N ALA A 155 5.51 -5.53 2.49
CA ALA A 155 6.73 -4.86 2.01
C ALA A 155 6.86 -4.77 0.48
N GLY A 156 6.28 -5.73 -0.26
CA GLY A 156 6.34 -5.77 -1.73
C GLY A 156 5.29 -4.92 -2.43
N SER A 157 4.24 -4.47 -1.74
CA SER A 157 3.17 -3.65 -2.33
C SER A 157 3.64 -2.22 -2.63
N ILE A 158 2.94 -1.52 -3.51
CA ILE A 158 3.25 -0.11 -3.80
C ILE A 158 3.19 0.74 -2.53
N TYR A 159 2.16 0.56 -1.69
CA TYR A 159 2.01 1.28 -0.42
C TYR A 159 3.04 0.89 0.63
N GLY A 160 3.52 -0.35 0.64
CA GLY A 160 4.64 -0.76 1.49
C GLY A 160 5.96 -0.11 1.07
N ARG A 161 6.20 0.05 -0.23
CA ARG A 161 7.40 0.71 -0.77
C ARG A 161 7.34 2.23 -0.56
N THR A 162 6.23 2.88 -0.91
CA THR A 162 6.05 4.32 -0.70
C THR A 162 5.90 4.66 0.77
N GLY A 163 5.34 3.76 1.58
CA GLY A 163 5.28 3.89 3.04
C GLY A 163 6.68 3.88 3.66
N ARG A 164 7.57 2.98 3.24
CA ARG A 164 9.00 2.99 3.62
C ARG A 164 9.69 4.28 3.18
N LEU A 165 9.39 4.78 1.98
CA LEU A 165 9.95 6.05 1.51
C LEU A 165 9.52 7.23 2.39
N GLY A 166 8.22 7.30 2.72
CA GLY A 166 7.68 8.29 3.65
C GLY A 166 8.25 8.18 5.06
N LEU A 167 8.39 6.94 5.56
CA LEU A 167 9.03 6.63 6.85
C LEU A 167 10.45 7.18 6.92
N ALA A 168 11.29 6.90 5.91
CA ALA A 168 12.65 7.40 5.86
C ALA A 168 12.68 8.95 5.79
N HIS A 169 11.76 9.57 5.05
CA HIS A 169 11.65 11.02 4.98
C HIS A 169 11.33 11.64 6.34
N VAL A 170 10.35 11.11 7.07
CA VAL A 170 10.00 11.65 8.40
C VAL A 170 11.07 11.35 9.44
N GLN A 171 11.85 10.28 9.28
CA GLN A 171 13.00 9.99 10.13
C GLN A 171 14.12 11.02 9.91
N VAL A 172 14.39 11.42 8.66
CA VAL A 172 15.33 12.53 8.37
C VAL A 172 14.84 13.83 9.00
N ALA A 173 13.54 14.11 8.98
CA ALA A 173 12.97 15.32 9.59
C ALA A 173 13.07 15.34 11.13
N GLN A 174 13.21 14.17 11.75
CA GLN A 174 13.42 13.98 13.19
C GLN A 174 14.91 13.81 13.55
N ASP A 175 15.84 14.09 12.62
CA ASP A 175 17.28 13.86 12.78
C ASP A 175 17.69 12.39 13.09
N LYS A 176 16.79 11.43 12.84
CA LYS A 176 17.03 9.98 12.99
C LYS A 176 17.74 9.44 11.75
N PHE A 177 18.92 9.97 11.44
CA PHE A 177 19.58 9.74 10.15
C PHE A 177 19.97 8.28 9.92
N ASP A 178 20.46 7.56 10.93
CA ASP A 178 20.87 6.16 10.79
C ASP A 178 19.68 5.26 10.38
N ASN A 179 18.52 5.48 11.01
CA ASN A 179 17.29 4.76 10.66
C ASN A 179 16.86 5.06 9.22
N ALA A 180 16.86 6.35 8.84
CA ALA A 180 16.50 6.76 7.49
C ALA A 180 17.44 6.17 6.42
N ILE A 181 18.75 6.21 6.68
CA ILE A 181 19.78 5.65 5.79
C ILE A 181 19.57 4.15 5.60
N ALA A 182 19.25 3.41 6.68
CA ALA A 182 18.96 1.98 6.60
C ALA A 182 17.75 1.72 5.67
N VAL A 183 16.64 2.42 5.88
CA VAL A 183 15.42 2.27 5.07
C VAL A 183 15.66 2.64 3.61
N TYR A 184 16.31 3.77 3.33
CA TYR A 184 16.67 4.15 1.96
C TYR A 184 17.59 3.13 1.30
N THR A 185 18.59 2.61 2.02
CA THR A 185 19.51 1.58 1.50
C THR A 185 18.74 0.33 1.11
N GLU A 186 17.78 -0.13 1.91
CA GLU A 186 16.92 -1.26 1.54
C GLU A 186 16.10 -0.96 0.28
N LEU A 187 15.54 0.24 0.15
CA LEU A 187 14.80 0.65 -1.04
C LEU A 187 15.68 0.67 -2.29
N THR A 188 16.96 1.04 -2.19
CA THR A 188 17.88 1.00 -3.34
C THR A 188 18.20 -0.41 -3.83
N ARG A 189 18.04 -1.42 -2.97
CA ARG A 189 18.28 -2.84 -3.31
C ARG A 189 17.05 -3.53 -3.90
N ASP A 190 15.91 -2.85 -3.88
CA ASP A 190 14.63 -3.40 -4.29
C ASP A 190 14.44 -3.26 -5.81
N GLY A 191 15.14 -4.11 -6.58
CA GLY A 191 15.17 -4.04 -8.04
C GLY A 191 13.83 -4.27 -8.76
N GLY A 192 12.80 -4.72 -8.04
CA GLY A 192 11.42 -4.83 -8.55
C GLY A 192 10.56 -3.58 -8.31
N SER A 193 11.15 -2.49 -7.80
CA SER A 193 10.41 -1.29 -7.44
C SER A 193 9.98 -0.48 -8.66
N PRO A 194 8.71 -0.05 -8.74
CA PRO A 194 8.30 0.96 -9.71
C PRO A 194 8.78 2.37 -9.30
N ILE A 195 9.37 2.53 -8.11
CA ILE A 195 9.93 3.81 -7.66
C ILE A 195 11.28 4.04 -8.36
N PRO A 196 11.48 5.20 -9.02
CA PRO A 196 12.74 5.53 -9.68
C PRO A 196 13.93 5.50 -8.70
N LEU A 197 14.96 4.71 -9.05
CA LEU A 197 16.13 4.48 -8.19
C LEU A 197 16.95 5.75 -7.96
N ASP A 198 17.07 6.59 -8.99
CA ASP A 198 17.75 7.89 -8.93
C ASP A 198 17.14 8.82 -7.88
N GLY A 199 15.82 8.84 -7.75
CA GLY A 199 15.13 9.58 -6.68
C GLY A 199 15.43 9.05 -5.29
N VAL A 200 15.47 7.72 -5.11
CA VAL A 200 15.82 7.10 -3.82
C VAL A 200 17.29 7.37 -3.47
N LEU A 201 18.19 7.25 -4.44
CA LEU A 201 19.61 7.58 -4.28
C LEU A 201 19.80 9.05 -3.90
N MET A 202 19.02 9.96 -4.49
CA MET A 202 19.10 11.38 -4.15
C MET A 202 18.77 11.61 -2.67
N GLN A 203 17.70 10.98 -2.18
CA GLN A 203 17.33 11.10 -0.76
C GLN A 203 18.33 10.41 0.17
N LEU A 204 18.87 9.25 -0.23
CA LEU A 204 19.91 8.54 0.52
C LEU A 204 21.18 9.40 0.65
N GLY A 205 21.64 10.01 -0.44
CA GLY A 205 22.81 10.91 -0.45
C GLY A 205 22.61 12.12 0.47
N ARG A 206 21.42 12.73 0.43
CA ARG A 206 21.05 13.84 1.33
C ARG A 206 20.97 13.40 2.79
N ALA A 207 20.46 12.21 3.08
CA ALA A 207 20.44 11.66 4.43
C ALA A 207 21.86 11.44 4.96
N HIS A 208 22.77 10.86 4.15
CA HIS A 208 24.19 10.76 4.49
C HIS A 208 24.84 12.12 4.74
N ALA A 209 24.58 13.12 3.88
CA ALA A 209 25.13 14.46 4.03
C ALA A 209 24.69 15.11 5.35
N LYS A 210 23.40 15.01 5.70
CA LYS A 210 22.87 15.51 6.97
C LYS A 210 23.43 14.78 8.19
N ALA A 211 23.71 13.48 8.06
CA ALA A 211 24.37 12.69 9.09
C ALA A 211 25.86 13.01 9.27
N GLY A 212 26.46 13.83 8.39
CA GLY A 212 27.90 14.09 8.37
C GLY A 212 28.73 12.99 7.68
N ASN A 213 28.07 11.98 7.09
CA ASN A 213 28.69 10.88 6.35
C ASN A 213 29.07 11.33 4.93
N ARG A 214 30.04 12.24 4.83
CA ARG A 214 30.38 12.96 3.61
C ARG A 214 30.89 12.07 2.48
N GLU A 215 31.72 11.08 2.81
CA GLU A 215 32.23 10.14 1.80
C GLU A 215 31.10 9.30 1.20
N GLU A 216 30.20 8.78 2.03
CA GLU A 216 29.02 8.03 1.62
C GLU A 216 28.05 8.90 0.81
N ALA A 217 27.85 10.16 1.21
CA ALA A 217 27.04 11.10 0.46
C ALA A 217 27.62 11.32 -0.95
N ALA A 218 28.91 11.65 -1.05
CA ALA A 218 29.58 11.87 -2.33
C ALA A 218 29.56 10.61 -3.21
N ARG A 219 29.77 9.43 -2.63
CA ARG A 219 29.66 8.14 -3.35
C ARG A 219 28.24 7.92 -3.88
N THR A 220 27.22 8.19 -3.05
CA THR A 220 25.82 8.00 -3.43
C THR A 220 25.41 8.95 -4.55
N PHE A 221 25.80 10.23 -4.46
CA PHE A 221 25.54 11.20 -5.53
C PHE A 221 26.29 10.87 -6.83
N SER A 222 27.53 10.37 -6.76
CA SER A 222 28.28 9.91 -7.94
C SER A 222 27.48 8.87 -8.72
N ARG A 223 26.87 7.89 -8.03
CA ARG A 223 26.02 6.88 -8.68
C ARG A 223 24.90 7.51 -9.50
N ILE A 224 24.29 8.59 -9.05
CA ILE A 224 23.26 9.30 -9.82
C ILE A 224 23.85 9.88 -11.11
N VAL A 225 25.01 10.52 -11.01
CA VAL A 225 25.69 11.15 -12.14
C VAL A 225 26.15 10.13 -13.17
N ASP A 226 26.66 8.99 -12.70
CA ASP A 226 27.28 7.95 -13.52
C ASP A 226 26.24 6.98 -14.11
N GLU A 227 25.29 6.51 -13.30
CA GLU A 227 24.26 5.53 -13.69
C GLU A 227 23.04 6.21 -14.34
N PHE A 228 22.75 7.48 -14.00
CA PHE A 228 21.54 8.21 -14.43
C PHE A 228 21.84 9.62 -14.98
N PRO A 229 22.67 9.76 -16.04
CA PRO A 229 23.10 11.07 -16.54
C PRO A 229 21.96 11.96 -17.07
N LEU A 230 20.82 11.37 -17.45
CA LEU A 230 19.61 12.06 -17.91
C LEU A 230 18.57 12.28 -16.80
N SER A 231 18.86 11.88 -15.56
CA SER A 231 17.96 12.11 -14.42
C SER A 231 17.74 13.61 -14.19
N VAL A 232 16.53 13.96 -13.78
CA VAL A 232 16.22 15.31 -13.27
C VAL A 232 17.10 15.69 -12.08
N TYR A 233 17.65 14.71 -11.36
CA TYR A 233 18.52 14.92 -10.20
C TYR A 233 20.01 15.04 -10.56
N ALA A 234 20.43 14.77 -11.80
CA ALA A 234 21.85 14.68 -12.13
C ALA A 234 22.63 15.99 -11.89
N ALA A 235 22.00 17.14 -12.14
CA ALA A 235 22.61 18.45 -11.87
C ALA A 235 22.78 18.72 -10.37
N ASP A 236 21.74 18.45 -9.59
CA ASP A 236 21.78 18.63 -8.13
C ASP A 236 22.75 17.65 -7.47
N ALA A 237 22.76 16.39 -7.92
CA ALA A 237 23.69 15.37 -7.45
C ALA A 237 25.15 15.78 -7.66
N ARG A 238 25.49 16.36 -8.84
CA ARG A 238 26.85 16.89 -9.08
C ARG A 238 27.23 17.98 -8.07
N ARG A 239 26.33 18.94 -7.85
CA ARG A 239 26.56 20.05 -6.91
C ARG A 239 26.73 19.53 -5.47
N GLU A 240 25.79 18.72 -4.99
CA GLU A 240 25.79 18.19 -3.62
C GLU A 240 26.97 17.21 -3.39
N MET A 241 27.40 16.48 -4.42
CA MET A 241 28.63 15.66 -4.39
C MET A 241 29.88 16.52 -4.17
N GLU A 242 30.02 17.64 -4.88
CA GLU A 242 31.16 18.54 -4.70
C GLU A 242 31.16 19.19 -3.32
N GLU A 243 30.00 19.60 -2.83
CA GLU A 243 29.85 20.16 -1.48
C GLU A 243 30.27 19.14 -0.41
N ALA A 244 29.82 17.90 -0.52
CA ALA A 244 30.20 16.82 0.39
C ALA A 244 31.72 16.54 0.38
N ARG A 245 32.41 16.74 -0.75
CA ARG A 245 33.87 16.58 -0.84
C ARG A 245 34.69 17.76 -0.29
N LYS A 246 34.09 18.95 -0.19
CA LYS A 246 34.76 20.18 0.24
C LYS A 246 34.70 20.40 1.76
N GLY A 247 33.64 19.93 2.40
CA GLY A 247 33.43 20.08 3.84
C GLY A 247 34.27 19.12 4.66
#